data_AF-Q30009-F1
#
_entry.id   AF-Q30009-F1
#
_cell.length_a   1.000
_cell.length_b   1.000
_cell.length_c   1.000
_cell.angle_alpha   90.00
_cell.angle_beta   90.00
_cell.angle_gamma   90.00
#
_symmetry.space_group_name_H-M   'P 1'
#
loop_
_entity.id
_entity.type
_entity.pdbx_description
1 polymer ?
#
loop_
_entity_poly.entity_id
_entity_poly.type
_entity_poly.pdbx_seq_one_letter_code
_entity_poly.pdbx_strand_id
1 'polypeptide(L)' 'GEYRAVTELGRPDAEYWNSQKDFLEDRRAAVDTYCRHNYGVGESFTVQRR' A
#
# COMPACT_ATOMS: atom_id res chain seq x y z
N GLY A 1 3.49 -3.18 7.65
CA GLY A 1 2.74 -1.92 7.81
C GLY A 1 1.46 -2.22 8.56
N GLU A 2 1.01 -1.29 9.38
CA GLU A 2 -0.23 -1.33 10.14
C GLU A 2 -1.00 -0.01 9.94
N TYR A 3 -2.31 -0.02 10.09
CA TYR A 3 -3.12 1.19 10.05
C TYR A 3 -2.94 1.97 11.35
N ARG A 4 -2.71 3.29 11.23
CA ARG A 4 -2.70 4.21 12.37
C ARG A 4 -3.77 5.26 12.17
N ALA A 5 -4.55 5.48 13.22
CA ALA A 5 -5.53 6.55 13.25
C ALA A 5 -4.79 7.90 13.23
N VAL A 6 -5.09 8.72 12.23
CA VAL A 6 -4.54 10.09 12.12
C VAL A 6 -5.30 11.05 13.03
N THR A 7 -6.56 10.73 13.34
CA THR A 7 -7.41 11.46 14.27
C THR A 7 -8.09 10.48 15.21
N GLU A 8 -8.62 11.00 16.32
CA GLU A 8 -9.31 10.17 17.32
C GLU A 8 -10.51 9.40 16.77
N LEU A 9 -11.21 9.99 15.80
CA LEU A 9 -12.35 9.35 15.14
C LEU A 9 -11.95 8.10 14.35
N GLY A 10 -10.68 7.99 13.92
CA GLY A 10 -10.18 6.86 13.14
C GLY A 10 -9.71 5.67 13.97
N ARG A 11 -9.73 5.75 15.31
CA ARG A 11 -9.30 4.64 16.18
C ARG A 11 -10.07 3.33 15.91
N PRO A 12 -11.41 3.33 15.80
CA PRO A 12 -12.17 2.11 15.54
C PRO A 12 -11.79 1.46 14.21
N ASP A 13 -11.59 2.28 13.17
CA ASP A 13 -11.21 1.79 11.85
C ASP A 13 -9.81 1.18 11.86
N ALA A 14 -8.85 1.85 12.51
CA ALA A 14 -7.49 1.34 12.62
C ALA A 14 -7.46 -0.01 13.35
N GLU A 15 -8.21 -0.16 14.45
CA GLU A 15 -8.33 -1.44 15.18
C GLU A 15 -8.97 -2.52 14.30
N TYR A 16 -10.09 -2.21 13.65
CA TYR A 16 -10.79 -3.14 12.77
C TYR A 16 -9.90 -3.65 11.63
N TRP A 17 -9.24 -2.74 10.92
CA TRP A 17 -8.36 -3.13 9.80
C TRP A 17 -7.10 -3.87 10.28
N ASN A 18 -6.58 -3.54 11.45
CA ASN A 18 -5.41 -4.24 12.00
C ASN A 18 -5.72 -5.65 12.52
N SER A 19 -6.99 -5.93 12.83
CA SER A 19 -7.45 -7.27 13.22
C SER A 19 -7.49 -8.26 12.05
N GLN A 20 -7.61 -7.77 10.81
CA GLN A 20 -7.73 -8.59 9.60
C GLN A 20 -6.35 -8.88 8.99
N LYS A 21 -5.78 -10.04 9.32
CA LYS A 21 -4.40 -10.39 8.94
C LYS A 21 -4.19 -10.50 7.43
N ASP A 22 -5.08 -11.18 6.71
CA ASP A 22 -4.95 -11.37 5.27
C ASP A 22 -4.95 -10.03 4.54
N PHE A 23 -5.86 -9.14 4.93
CA PHE A 23 -5.93 -7.78 4.39
C PHE A 23 -4.64 -6.97 4.65
N LEU A 24 -4.04 -7.10 5.84
CA LEU A 24 -2.77 -6.44 6.13
C LEU A 24 -1.59 -6.99 5.32
N GLU A 25 -1.58 -8.30 5.03
CA GLU A 25 -0.54 -8.89 4.17
C GLU A 25 -0.71 -8.43 2.72
N ASP A 26 -1.93 -8.44 2.19
CA ASP A 26 -2.23 -7.92 0.85
C ASP A 26 -1.80 -6.46 0.69
N ARG A 27 -2.10 -5.63 1.69
CA ARG A 27 -1.72 -4.23 1.70
C ARG A 27 -0.22 -4.00 1.81
N ARG A 28 0.52 -4.91 2.47
CA ARG A 28 1.99 -4.90 2.48
C ARG A 28 2.55 -5.27 1.11
N ALA A 29 2.01 -6.32 0.50
CA ALA A 29 2.44 -6.80 -0.81
C ALA A 29 2.16 -5.77 -1.93
N ALA A 30 1.12 -4.94 -1.78
CA ALA A 30 0.74 -3.92 -2.77
C ALA A 30 1.87 -2.95 -3.15
N VAL A 31 2.82 -2.66 -2.25
CA VAL A 31 3.98 -1.82 -2.58
C VAL A 31 4.82 -2.46 -3.67
N ASP A 32 5.02 -3.78 -3.58
CA ASP A 32 5.86 -4.50 -4.53
C ASP A 32 5.10 -4.79 -5.82
N THR A 33 3.85 -5.26 -5.70
CA THR A 33 3.05 -5.74 -6.83
C THR A 33 2.41 -4.62 -7.64
N TYR A 34 2.10 -3.48 -7.02
CA TYR A 34 1.50 -2.34 -7.70
C TYR A 34 2.48 -1.19 -7.84
N CYS A 35 3.00 -0.65 -6.73
CA CYS A 35 3.79 0.58 -6.80
C CYS A 35 5.10 0.38 -7.56
N ARG A 36 5.93 -0.61 -7.17
CA ARG A 36 7.20 -0.86 -7.86
C ARG A 36 7.01 -1.38 -9.27
N HIS A 37 6.02 -2.26 -9.47
CA HIS A 37 5.65 -2.73 -10.80
C HIS A 37 5.34 -1.57 -11.75
N ASN A 38 4.40 -0.70 -11.36
CA ASN A 38 3.98 0.42 -12.20
C ASN A 38 5.10 1.45 -12.39
N TYR A 39 5.91 1.70 -11.36
CA TYR A 39 7.08 2.57 -11.49
C TYR A 39 8.08 2.00 -12.52
N GLY A 40 8.37 0.70 -12.49
CA GLY A 40 9.23 0.05 -13.48
C GLY A 40 8.67 0.10 -14.90
N VAL A 41 7.35 -0.10 -15.07
CA VAL A 41 6.66 0.07 -16.36
C VAL A 41 6.78 1.51 -16.86
N GLY A 42 6.51 2.49 -15.98
CA GLY A 42 6.61 3.91 -16.29
C GLY A 42 8.02 4.33 -16.66
N GLU A 43 9.03 3.89 -15.91
CA GLU A 43 10.45 4.15 -16.20
C GLU A 43 10.86 3.57 -17.56
N SER A 44 10.49 2.31 -17.82
CA SER A 44 10.76 1.64 -19.10
C SER A 44 10.11 2.37 -20.28
N PHE A 45 8.89 2.88 -20.10
CA PHE A 45 8.16 3.58 -21.17
C PHE A 45 8.58 5.05 -21.35
N THR A 46 8.90 5.76 -20.27
CA THR A 46 9.11 7.23 -20.30
C THR A 46 10.58 7.63 -20.27
N VAL A 47 11.44 6.89 -19.58
CA VAL A 47 12.86 7.25 -19.37
C VAL A 47 13.75 6.62 -20.44
N GLN A 48 13.49 5.37 -20.85
CA GLN A 48 14.29 4.70 -21.89
C GLN A 48 13.98 5.13 -23.32
N ARG A 49 12.96 5.98 -23.54
CA ARG A 49 12.62 6.57 -24.86
C ARG A 49 13.33 7.91 -25.12
N ARG A 50 14.53 8.09 -24.58
CA ARG A 50 15.42 9.22 -24.92
C ARG A 50 16.66 8.72 -25.64
#